data_AF-A0A9D8QYB2-F1
#
_entry.id   AF-A0A9D8QYB2-F1
#
_cell.length_a   1.000
_cell.length_b   1.000
_cell.length_c   1.000
_cell.angle_alpha   90.00
_cell.angle_beta   90.00
_cell.angle_gamma   90.00
#
_symmetry.space_group_name_H-M   'P 1'
#
loop_
_entity.id
_entity.type
_entity.pdbx_description
1 polymer ?
#
loop_
_entity_poly.entity_id
_entity_poly.type
_entity_poly.pdbx_seq_one_letter_code
_entity_poly.pdbx_strand_id
1 'polypeptide(L)'
;MAKNPTIFDQAIYNLGEKINERQHKIDVLKRANAELREEVDSTNRSMDRMSWNDRVDAKNDIRDAETKIRINDEYIEQYTNEIKQFEQEIQEHMKLKDPSNDR
;
A
#
# COMPACT_ATOMS: atom_id res chain seq x y z
N MET A 1 -8.17 21.96 -32.44
CA MET A 1 -7.29 20.83 -32.81
C MET A 1 -6.63 20.32 -31.55
N ALA A 2 -6.99 19.13 -31.07
CA ALA A 2 -6.28 18.52 -29.94
C ALA A 2 -4.87 18.13 -30.42
N LYS A 3 -3.84 18.58 -29.72
CA LYS A 3 -2.47 18.10 -29.98
C LYS A 3 -2.42 16.63 -29.58
N ASN A 4 -2.03 15.75 -30.50
CA ASN A 4 -1.80 14.34 -30.16
C ASN A 4 -0.69 14.28 -29.09
N PRO A 5 -0.93 13.59 -27.96
CA PRO A 5 0.09 13.42 -26.93
C PRO A 5 1.32 12.74 -27.54
N THR A 6 2.51 13.22 -27.18
CA THR A 6 3.74 12.56 -27.62
C THR A 6 3.88 11.20 -26.95
N ILE A 7 4.71 10.32 -27.52
CA ILE A 7 5.05 9.02 -26.89
C ILE A 7 5.54 9.23 -25.44
N PHE A 8 6.25 10.33 -25.18
CA PHE A 8 6.70 10.72 -23.84
C PHE A 8 5.55 11.10 -22.91
N ASP A 9 4.59 11.91 -23.39
CA ASP A 9 3.43 12.30 -22.58
C ASP A 9 2.56 11.07 -22.24
N GLN A 10 2.47 10.10 -23.16
CA GLN A 10 1.78 8.84 -22.92
C GLN A 10 2.51 7.96 -21.88
N ALA A 11 3.84 7.91 -21.91
CA ALA A 11 4.62 7.15 -20.93
C ALA A 11 4.45 7.71 -19.51
N ILE A 12 4.54 9.03 -19.34
CA ILE A 12 4.32 9.71 -18.05
C ILE A 12 2.89 9.46 -17.56
N TYR A 13 1.89 9.57 -18.43
CA TYR A 13 0.50 9.27 -18.09
C TYR A 13 0.33 7.83 -17.59
N ASN A 14 0.89 6.86 -18.30
CA ASN A 14 0.80 5.45 -17.91
C ASN A 14 1.47 5.16 -16.56
N LEU A 15 2.60 5.82 -16.26
CA LEU A 15 3.26 5.71 -14.95
C LEU A 15 2.42 6.36 -13.84
N GLY A 16 1.80 7.51 -14.10
CA GLY A 16 0.86 8.15 -13.18
C GLY A 16 -0.34 7.26 -12.83
N GLU A 17 -0.92 6.57 -13.82
CA GLU A 17 -2.00 5.61 -13.58
C GLU A 17 -1.55 4.43 -12.70
N LYS A 18 -0.33 3.91 -12.91
CA LYS A 18 0.24 2.85 -12.06
C LYS A 18 0.46 3.33 -10.63
N ILE A 19 0.94 4.56 -10.43
CA ILE A 19 1.09 5.16 -9.09
C ILE A 19 -0.28 5.22 -8.39
N ASN A 20 -1.31 5.72 -9.07
CA ASN A 20 -2.67 5.80 -8.53
C ASN A 20 -3.20 4.41 -8.16
N GLU A 21 -2.98 3.39 -9.00
CA GLU A 21 -3.39 2.01 -8.73
C GLU A 21 -2.69 1.45 -7.47
N ARG A 22 -1.38 1.68 -7.33
CA ARG A 22 -0.61 1.24 -6.15
C ARG A 22 -1.02 1.98 -4.89
N GLN A 23 -1.24 3.29 -4.97
CA GLN A 23 -1.73 4.08 -3.84
C GLN A 23 -3.08 3.58 -3.36
N HIS A 24 -4.00 3.30 -4.28
CA HIS A 24 -5.30 2.72 -3.94
C HIS A 24 -5.18 1.38 -3.21
N LYS A 25 -4.29 0.49 -3.67
CA LYS A 25 -4.03 -0.79 -2.99
C LYS A 25 -3.46 -0.61 -1.59
N ILE A 26 -2.52 0.33 -1.40
CA ILE A 26 -1.99 0.69 -0.08
C ILE A 26 -3.13 1.15 0.85
N ASP A 27 -4.03 2.01 0.38
CA ASP A 27 -5.12 2.53 1.20
C ASP A 27 -6.11 1.43 1.61
N VAL A 28 -6.37 0.46 0.72
CA VAL A 28 -7.18 -0.73 1.03
C VAL A 28 -6.50 -1.57 2.12
N LEU A 29 -5.21 -1.88 1.98
CA LEU A 29 -4.46 -2.66 2.96
C LEU A 29 -4.36 -1.95 4.32
N LYS A 30 -4.17 -0.63 4.35
CA LYS A 30 -4.16 0.16 5.59
C LYS A 30 -5.49 0.11 6.33
N ARG A 31 -6.61 0.16 5.59
CA ARG A 31 -7.95 0.00 6.19
C ARG A 31 -8.15 -1.40 6.76
N ALA A 32 -7.78 -2.44 6.00
CA ALA A 32 -7.83 -3.81 6.49
C ALA A 32 -6.97 -4.02 7.75
N ASN A 33 -5.78 -3.40 7.81
CA ASN A 33 -4.93 -3.45 9.01
C ASN A 33 -5.55 -2.70 10.20
N ALA A 34 -6.27 -1.60 9.98
CA ALA A 34 -6.98 -0.91 11.05
C ALA A 34 -8.10 -1.79 11.63
N GLU A 35 -8.89 -2.45 10.76
CA GLU A 35 -9.96 -3.36 11.17
C GLU A 35 -9.42 -4.56 11.97
N LEU A 36 -8.34 -5.20 11.48
CA LEU A 36 -7.69 -6.31 12.19
C LEU A 36 -7.13 -5.90 13.55
N ARG A 37 -6.58 -4.67 13.67
CA ARG A 37 -6.08 -4.15 14.95
C ARG A 37 -7.22 -3.91 15.93
N GLU A 38 -8.35 -3.39 15.45
CA GLU A 38 -9.55 -3.22 16.28
C GLU A 38 -10.10 -4.57 16.77
N GLU A 39 -10.09 -5.59 15.91
CA GLU A 39 -10.46 -6.96 16.28
C GLU A 39 -9.53 -7.53 17.36
N VAL A 40 -8.22 -7.40 17.19
CA VAL A 40 -7.22 -7.82 18.19
C VAL A 40 -7.45 -7.11 19.53
N ASP A 41 -7.65 -5.79 19.52
CA ASP A 41 -7.87 -5.00 20.72
C ASP A 41 -9.21 -5.34 21.41
N SER A 42 -10.25 -5.66 20.63
CA SER A 42 -11.55 -6.10 21.14
C SER A 42 -11.44 -7.47 21.82
N THR A 43 -10.80 -8.42 21.14
CA THR A 43 -10.57 -9.78 21.65
C THR A 43 -9.74 -9.73 22.94
N ASN A 44 -8.63 -8.98 22.96
CA ASN A 44 -7.81 -8.77 24.16
C ASN A 44 -8.61 -8.21 25.34
N ARG A 45 -9.47 -7.19 25.11
CA ARG A 45 -10.30 -6.59 26.17
C ARG A 45 -11.36 -7.54 26.74
N SER A 46 -11.79 -8.53 25.97
CA SER A 46 -12.83 -9.48 26.38
C SER A 46 -12.26 -10.76 27.01
N MET A 47 -10.95 -11.04 26.86
CA MET A 47 -10.31 -12.27 27.34
C MET A 47 -10.56 -12.59 28.82
N ASP A 48 -10.56 -11.58 29.68
CA ASP A 48 -10.72 -11.80 31.13
C ASP A 48 -12.10 -12.39 31.50
N ARG A 49 -13.10 -12.24 30.63
CA ARG A 49 -14.46 -12.77 30.82
C ARG A 49 -14.68 -14.12 30.15
N MET A 50 -13.73 -14.59 29.35
CA MET A 50 -13.80 -15.84 28.61
C MET A 50 -13.41 -17.04 29.46
N SER A 51 -13.98 -18.21 29.14
CA SER A 51 -13.54 -19.48 29.72
C SER A 51 -12.10 -19.80 29.29
N TRP A 52 -11.42 -20.71 30.00
CA TRP A 52 -10.03 -21.05 29.67
C TRP A 52 -9.90 -21.58 28.23
N ASN A 53 -10.84 -22.41 27.76
CA ASN A 53 -10.84 -22.92 26.39
C ASN A 53 -11.01 -21.79 25.37
N ASP A 54 -11.99 -20.92 25.57
CA ASP A 54 -12.25 -19.80 24.65
C ASP A 54 -11.05 -18.82 24.60
N ARG A 55 -10.30 -18.68 25.69
CA ARG A 55 -9.06 -17.87 25.71
C ARG A 55 -7.96 -18.47 24.84
N VAL A 56 -7.90 -19.80 24.72
CA VAL A 56 -6.91 -20.46 23.84
C VAL A 56 -7.26 -20.19 22.38
N ASP A 57 -8.54 -20.31 22.02
CA ASP A 57 -9.02 -20.03 20.67
C ASP A 57 -8.83 -18.54 20.31
N ALA A 58 -9.22 -17.63 21.22
CA ALA A 58 -9.00 -16.20 21.07
C ALA A 58 -7.51 -15.84 20.85
N LYS A 59 -6.58 -16.54 21.50
CA LYS A 59 -5.14 -16.33 21.26
C LYS A 59 -4.69 -16.79 19.87
N ASN A 60 -5.29 -17.86 19.34
CA ASN A 60 -5.01 -18.28 17.97
C ASN A 60 -5.54 -17.25 16.98
N ASP A 61 -6.75 -16.72 17.21
CA ASP A 61 -7.35 -15.69 16.36
C ASP A 61 -6.51 -14.41 16.33
N ILE A 62 -6.01 -13.91 17.48
CA ILE A 62 -5.14 -12.71 17.44
C ILE A 62 -3.84 -12.99 16.72
N ARG A 63 -3.24 -14.19 16.89
CA ARG A 63 -1.99 -14.54 16.20
C ARG A 63 -2.19 -14.58 14.69
N ASP A 64 -3.33 -15.08 14.23
CA ASP A 64 -3.67 -15.13 12.81
C ASP A 64 -3.95 -13.72 12.27
N ALA A 65 -4.63 -12.87 13.03
CA ALA A 65 -4.82 -11.45 12.69
C ALA A 65 -3.48 -10.68 12.63
N GLU A 66 -2.60 -10.85 13.61
CA GLU A 66 -1.25 -10.27 13.63
C GLU A 66 -0.40 -10.73 12.44
N THR A 67 -0.52 -12.01 12.06
CA THR A 67 0.15 -12.56 10.88
C THR A 67 -0.36 -11.89 9.59
N LYS A 68 -1.67 -11.71 9.46
CA LYS A 68 -2.26 -10.99 8.31
C LYS A 68 -1.81 -9.53 8.27
N ILE A 69 -1.78 -8.84 9.42
CA ILE A 69 -1.29 -7.45 9.51
C ILE A 69 0.15 -7.37 8.98
N ARG A 70 1.03 -8.28 9.41
CA ARG A 70 2.43 -8.32 8.96
C ARG A 70 2.53 -8.52 7.45
N ILE A 71 1.77 -9.47 6.89
CA ILE A 71 1.75 -9.72 5.44
C ILE A 71 1.27 -8.47 4.68
N ASN A 72 0.22 -7.81 5.17
CA ASN A 72 -0.28 -6.58 4.56
C ASN A 72 0.76 -5.45 4.64
N ASP A 73 1.49 -5.31 5.75
CA ASP A 73 2.56 -4.33 5.91
C ASP A 73 3.72 -4.60 4.93
N GLU A 74 4.08 -5.87 4.69
CA GLU A 74 5.07 -6.26 3.66
C GLU A 74 4.61 -5.83 2.25
N TYR A 75 3.33 -6.02 1.91
CA TYR A 75 2.78 -5.54 0.63
C TYR A 75 2.70 -4.02 0.53
N ILE A 76 2.37 -3.33 1.63
CA ILE A 76 2.39 -1.86 1.67
C ILE A 76 3.80 -1.33 1.39
N GLU A 77 4.82 -1.94 2.01
CA GLU A 77 6.22 -1.58 1.75
C GLU A 77 6.59 -1.82 0.29
N GLN A 78 6.25 -2.99 -0.27
CA GLN A 78 6.48 -3.30 -1.67
C GLN A 78 5.86 -2.25 -2.60
N TYR A 79 4.57 -1.95 -2.45
CA TYR A 79 3.88 -0.97 -3.30
C TYR A 79 4.41 0.45 -3.11
N THR A 80 4.86 0.80 -1.90
CA THR A 80 5.51 2.09 -1.64
C THR A 80 6.83 2.19 -2.41
N ASN A 81 7.61 1.11 -2.48
CA ASN A 81 8.84 1.08 -3.25
C ASN A 81 8.58 1.11 -4.77
N GLU A 82 7.55 0.42 -5.25
CA GLU A 82 7.12 0.49 -6.66
C GLU A 82 6.69 1.92 -7.05
N ILE A 83 5.95 2.63 -6.19
CA ILE A 83 5.59 4.04 -6.43
C ILE A 83 6.85 4.90 -6.58
N LYS A 84 7.83 4.76 -5.66
CA LYS A 84 9.09 5.51 -5.74
C LYS A 84 9.85 5.24 -7.04
N GLN A 85 9.84 4.01 -7.52
CA GLN A 85 10.45 3.66 -8.81
C GLN A 85 9.74 4.35 -9.97
N PHE A 86 8.40 4.32 -10.01
CA PHE A 86 7.65 5.03 -11.05
C PHE A 86 7.83 6.55 -11.00
N GLU A 87 7.93 7.14 -9.81
CA GLU A 87 8.23 8.56 -9.63
C GLU A 87 9.63 8.92 -10.17
N GLN A 88 10.63 8.07 -9.96
CA GLN A 88 11.97 8.23 -10.53
C GLN A 88 11.94 8.14 -12.06
N GLU A 89 11.26 7.15 -12.62
CA GLU A 89 11.10 7.01 -14.08
C GLU A 89 10.43 8.26 -14.69
N ILE A 90 9.39 8.82 -14.05
CA ILE A 90 8.77 10.08 -14.48
C ILE A 90 9.78 11.22 -14.48
N GLN A 91 10.59 11.36 -13.43
CA GLN A 91 11.60 12.42 -13.34
C GLN A 91 12.66 12.29 -14.45
N GLU A 92 13.10 11.07 -14.75
CA GLU A 92 14.03 10.80 -15.86
C GLU A 92 13.43 11.18 -17.22
N HIS A 93 12.17 10.79 -17.47
CA HIS A 93 11.44 11.19 -18.67
C HIS A 93 11.29 12.71 -18.80
N MET A 94 11.08 13.41 -17.69
CA MET A 94 11.00 14.87 -17.68
C MET A 94 12.35 15.54 -18.00
N LYS A 95 13.47 15.02 -17.48
CA LYS A 95 14.82 15.53 -17.80
C LYS A 95 15.16 15.40 -19.28
N LEU A 96 14.80 14.27 -19.91
CA LEU A 96 15.03 14.04 -21.33
C LEU A 96 14.24 15.01 -22.24
N LYS A 97 13.10 15.52 -21.77
CA LYS A 97 12.28 16.49 -22.51
C LYS A 97 12.85 17.92 -22.44
N ASP A 98 13.68 18.22 -21.44
CA ASP A 98 14.32 19.52 -21.25
C ASP A 98 15.82 19.37 -20.87
N PRO A 99 16.70 19.12 -21.87
CA PRO A 99 18.14 18.95 -21.63
C PRO A 99 18.84 20.24 -21.14
N SER A 100 18.11 21.36 -21.01
CA SER A 100 18.61 22.63 -20.46
C SER A 100 18.71 22.64 -18.93
N ASN A 101 18.09 21.69 -18.26
CA ASN A 101 17.89 21.67 -16.79
C ASN A 101 19.03 20.98 -16.01
N ASP A 102 20.14 20.65 -16.68
CA ASP A 102 21.35 20.02 -16.13
C ASP A 102 22.52 21.03 -15.92
N ARG A 103 22.21 22.32 -15.77
CA ARG A 103 23.18 23.40 -15.52
C ARG A 103 22.99 24.10 -14.19
#